data_AF-A0A519QFP6-F1
#
_entry.id   AF-A0A519QFP6-F1
#
_cell.length_a   1.000
_cell.length_b   1.000
_cell.length_c   1.000
_cell.angle_alpha   90.00
_cell.angle_beta   90.00
_cell.angle_gamma   90.00
#
_symmetry.space_group_name_H-M   'P 1'
#
loop_
_entity.id
_entity.type
_entity.pdbx_description
1 polymer ?
#
loop_
_entity_poly.entity_id
_entity_poly.type
_entity_poly.pdbx_seq_one_letter_code
_entity_poly.pdbx_strand_id
1 'polypeptide(L)'
;MLSALALVAGLTIAPQTVTPPSAPQTLAGLATATPAPDCGGMREDMGDTGSMQCVTAPLGQISDLALTLAAEARSNGWTVAGGGANALWMTKPSTNGRCDRMTIIGFWNFRTYPEPRAGVPGYVGVMVEPDQSCEAPAADTSSPPTAQ
;
A
#
# COMPACT_ATOMS: atom_id res chain seq x y z
N MET A 1 9.90 63.42 30.01
CA MET A 1 10.73 62.22 29.80
C MET A 1 9.87 61.22 29.03
N LEU A 2 10.18 61.01 27.74
CA LEU A 2 9.36 60.22 26.81
C LEU A 2 9.63 58.71 26.97
N SER A 3 8.56 57.94 27.04
CA SER A 3 8.52 56.47 27.11
C SER A 3 8.93 55.82 25.79
N ALA A 4 9.75 54.77 25.85
CA ALA A 4 10.07 53.90 24.72
C ALA A 4 9.18 52.65 24.76
N LEU A 5 8.39 52.43 23.71
CA LEU A 5 7.67 51.17 23.47
C LEU A 5 8.50 50.27 22.54
N ALA A 6 8.82 49.07 22.99
CA ALA A 6 9.41 48.00 22.18
C ALA A 6 8.28 47.15 21.55
N LEU A 7 8.26 47.06 20.22
CA LEU A 7 7.42 46.10 19.48
C LEU A 7 8.13 44.75 19.40
N VAL A 8 7.46 43.69 19.87
CA VAL A 8 7.87 42.29 19.67
C VAL A 8 7.02 41.72 18.52
N ALA A 9 7.67 41.40 17.39
CA ALA A 9 7.01 40.75 16.25
C ALA A 9 7.00 39.23 16.47
N GLY A 10 5.80 38.66 16.67
CA GLY A 10 5.61 37.20 16.75
C GLY A 10 5.48 36.59 15.34
N LEU A 11 6.36 35.65 15.00
CA LEU A 11 6.20 34.77 13.84
C LEU A 11 5.18 33.67 14.19
N THR A 12 4.05 33.67 13.49
CA THR A 12 3.07 32.58 13.53
C THR A 12 3.46 31.52 12.50
N ILE A 13 3.84 30.32 12.97
CA ILE A 13 4.08 29.16 12.10
C ILE A 13 2.73 28.47 11.89
N ALA A 14 2.24 28.44 10.66
CA ALA A 14 1.02 27.71 10.31
C ALA A 14 1.30 26.20 10.25
N PRO A 15 0.41 25.33 10.79
CA PRO A 15 0.55 23.89 10.67
C PRO A 15 0.29 23.46 9.21
N GLN A 16 1.24 22.73 8.65
CA GLN A 16 1.14 22.16 7.31
C GLN A 16 0.33 20.86 7.45
N THR A 17 -0.87 20.79 6.89
CA THR A 17 -1.62 19.53 6.78
C THR A 17 -0.93 18.66 5.72
N VAL A 18 -0.11 17.70 6.17
CA VAL A 18 0.45 16.66 5.30
C VAL A 18 -0.72 15.80 4.83
N THR A 19 -1.11 15.96 3.57
CA THR A 19 -2.11 15.09 2.96
C THR A 19 -1.42 13.73 2.73
N PRO A 20 -1.93 12.62 3.27
CA PRO A 20 -1.31 11.32 3.05
C PRO A 20 -1.24 11.05 1.55
N PRO A 21 -0.10 10.57 1.01
CA PRO A 21 0.02 10.26 -0.40
C PRO A 21 -1.09 9.27 -0.76
N SER A 22 -1.92 9.68 -1.71
CA SER A 22 -3.03 8.86 -2.18
C SER A 22 -2.43 7.60 -2.81
N ALA A 23 -2.96 6.43 -2.44
CA ALA A 23 -2.77 5.20 -3.20
C ALA A 23 -3.08 5.45 -4.69
N PRO A 24 -2.61 4.59 -5.63
CA PRO A 24 -2.86 4.75 -7.06
C PRO A 24 -4.32 5.15 -7.29
N GLN A 25 -4.54 6.23 -8.05
CA GLN A 25 -5.86 6.77 -8.36
C GLN A 25 -6.51 5.85 -9.42
N THR A 26 -7.19 4.75 -9.13
CA THR A 26 -7.89 4.25 -7.95
C THR A 26 -8.05 2.76 -8.20
N LEU A 27 -7.87 1.94 -7.16
CA LEU A 27 -8.39 0.57 -7.13
C LEU A 27 -9.85 0.46 -7.63
N ALA A 28 -10.63 1.55 -7.51
CA ALA A 28 -12.00 1.70 -8.01
C ALA A 28 -12.16 1.92 -9.52
N GLY A 29 -11.08 2.25 -10.26
CA GLY A 29 -11.07 2.42 -11.71
C GLY A 29 -10.85 1.13 -12.50
N LEU A 30 -10.53 0.03 -11.82
CA LEU A 30 -10.31 -1.27 -12.42
C LEU A 30 -11.65 -1.96 -12.66
N ALA A 31 -12.08 -2.04 -13.92
CA ALA A 31 -13.42 -2.49 -14.33
C ALA A 31 -13.82 -3.91 -13.82
N THR A 32 -12.86 -4.71 -13.35
CA THR A 32 -13.07 -6.06 -12.83
C THR A 32 -12.96 -6.16 -11.30
N ALA A 33 -12.67 -5.06 -10.60
CA ALA A 33 -12.39 -5.06 -9.17
C ALA A 33 -13.49 -4.35 -8.38
N THR A 34 -14.07 -5.07 -7.41
CA THR A 34 -15.08 -4.49 -6.50
C THR A 34 -14.40 -4.00 -5.22
N PRO A 35 -14.65 -2.77 -4.74
CA PRO A 35 -14.12 -2.32 -3.45
C PRO A 35 -14.45 -3.30 -2.30
N ALA A 36 -13.45 -3.64 -1.49
CA ALA A 36 -13.57 -4.54 -0.35
C ALA A 36 -13.03 -3.87 0.92
N PRO A 37 -13.78 -2.94 1.55
CA PRO A 37 -13.27 -2.09 2.63
C PRO A 37 -12.82 -2.85 3.89
N ASP A 38 -13.35 -4.05 4.11
CA ASP A 38 -12.98 -4.95 5.20
C ASP A 38 -11.83 -5.90 4.84
N CYS A 39 -11.31 -5.84 3.60
CA CYS A 39 -10.32 -6.75 3.07
C CYS A 39 -10.70 -8.24 3.26
N GLY A 40 -11.98 -8.56 3.16
CA GLY A 40 -12.48 -9.92 3.39
C GLY A 40 -12.33 -10.40 4.84
N GLY A 41 -12.23 -9.49 5.81
CA GLY A 41 -12.04 -9.80 7.23
C GLY A 41 -10.61 -10.18 7.61
N MET A 42 -9.61 -9.92 6.77
CA MET A 42 -8.22 -10.38 6.95
C MET A 42 -7.23 -9.28 7.39
N ARG A 43 -7.70 -8.06 7.69
CA ARG A 43 -6.80 -6.92 7.99
C ARG A 43 -5.82 -7.20 9.12
N GLU A 44 -6.31 -7.78 10.22
CA GLU A 44 -5.51 -8.12 11.39
C GLU A 44 -4.46 -9.18 11.07
N ASP A 45 -4.83 -10.22 10.32
CA ASP A 45 -3.91 -11.28 9.87
C ASP A 45 -2.82 -10.78 8.94
N MET A 46 -3.09 -9.71 8.20
CA MET A 46 -2.10 -9.06 7.32
C MET A 46 -1.24 -8.03 8.06
N GLY A 47 -1.43 -7.84 9.37
CA GLY A 47 -0.71 -6.83 10.15
C GLY A 47 -1.05 -5.39 9.75
N ASP A 48 -2.18 -5.17 9.08
CA ASP A 48 -2.61 -3.85 8.62
C ASP A 48 -3.33 -3.08 9.74
N THR A 49 -2.84 -1.88 10.06
CA THR A 49 -3.42 -0.99 11.07
C THR A 49 -4.49 -0.04 10.51
N GLY A 50 -5.03 -0.31 9.32
CA GLY A 50 -6.09 0.49 8.70
C GLY A 50 -5.66 1.30 7.48
N SER A 51 -4.42 1.15 7.00
CA SER A 51 -3.89 1.90 5.85
C SER A 51 -4.09 1.17 4.52
N MET A 52 -4.33 -0.14 4.55
CA MET A 52 -4.56 -0.92 3.33
C MET A 52 -5.91 -0.61 2.70
N GLN A 53 -5.90 -0.42 1.38
CA GLN A 53 -7.08 -0.37 0.55
C GLN A 53 -7.20 -1.68 -0.21
N CYS A 54 -8.37 -2.32 -0.15
CA CYS A 54 -8.57 -3.63 -0.77
C CYS A 54 -9.68 -3.62 -1.81
N VAL A 55 -9.51 -4.47 -2.81
CA VAL A 55 -10.55 -4.85 -3.77
C VAL A 55 -10.68 -6.37 -3.81
N THR A 56 -11.82 -6.85 -4.27
CA THR A 56 -12.10 -8.27 -4.47
C THR A 56 -12.39 -8.58 -5.92
N ALA A 57 -11.97 -9.78 -6.32
CA ALA A 57 -12.24 -10.41 -7.61
C ALA A 57 -12.22 -11.94 -7.42
N PRO A 58 -12.64 -12.75 -8.40
CA PRO A 58 -12.45 -14.20 -8.34
C PRO A 58 -10.97 -14.54 -8.10
N LEU A 59 -10.68 -15.51 -7.24
CA LEU A 59 -9.29 -15.83 -6.83
C LEU A 59 -8.35 -16.06 -8.02
N GLY A 60 -8.84 -16.71 -9.08
CA GLY A 60 -8.05 -16.95 -10.31
C GLY A 60 -7.65 -15.69 -11.09
N GLN A 61 -8.18 -14.51 -10.76
CA GLN A 61 -7.87 -13.23 -11.41
C GLN A 61 -6.96 -12.32 -10.58
N ILE A 62 -6.61 -12.71 -9.35
CA ILE A 62 -5.89 -11.83 -8.40
C ILE A 62 -4.48 -11.49 -8.88
N SER A 63 -3.77 -12.43 -9.49
CA SER A 63 -2.42 -12.17 -10.02
C SER A 63 -2.46 -11.13 -11.15
N ASP A 64 -3.38 -11.27 -12.11
CA ASP A 64 -3.53 -10.32 -13.22
C ASP A 64 -3.94 -8.93 -12.72
N LEU A 65 -4.81 -8.89 -11.71
CA LEU A 65 -5.23 -7.65 -11.07
C LEU A 65 -4.06 -6.94 -10.37
N ALA A 66 -3.24 -7.68 -9.61
CA ALA A 66 -2.05 -7.14 -8.94
C ALA A 66 -1.01 -6.63 -9.95
N LEU A 67 -0.82 -7.33 -11.07
CA LEU A 67 0.08 -6.89 -12.14
C LEU A 67 -0.43 -5.64 -12.86
N THR A 68 -1.74 -5.52 -13.06
CA THR A 68 -2.38 -4.32 -13.63
C THR A 68 -2.16 -3.11 -12.73
N LEU A 69 -2.38 -3.26 -11.42
CA LEU A 69 -2.09 -2.22 -10.41
C LEU A 69 -0.62 -1.83 -10.41
N ALA A 70 0.29 -2.80 -10.50
CA ALA A 70 1.72 -2.51 -10.57
C ALA A 70 2.09 -1.77 -11.87
N ALA A 71 1.44 -2.06 -12.99
CA ALA A 71 1.65 -1.34 -14.26
C ALA A 71 1.15 0.11 -14.17
N GLU A 72 -0.02 0.33 -13.58
CA GLU A 72 -0.56 1.65 -13.30
C GLU A 72 0.37 2.44 -12.37
N ALA A 73 0.82 1.83 -11.27
CA ALA A 73 1.79 2.45 -10.37
C ALA A 73 3.07 2.85 -11.11
N ARG A 74 3.62 2.00 -11.99
CA ARG A 74 4.77 2.35 -12.82
C ARG A 74 4.53 3.58 -13.70
N SER A 75 3.37 3.67 -14.34
CA SER A 75 3.01 4.87 -15.13
C SER A 75 2.93 6.15 -14.29
N ASN A 76 2.74 6.01 -12.97
CA ASN A 76 2.69 7.10 -11.99
C ASN A 76 4.03 7.34 -11.27
N GLY A 77 5.13 6.80 -11.79
CA GLY A 77 6.50 7.05 -11.32
C GLY A 77 6.96 6.15 -10.17
N TRP A 78 6.25 5.05 -9.89
CA TRP A 78 6.71 4.03 -8.96
C TRP A 78 7.67 3.05 -9.65
N THR A 79 8.68 2.58 -8.94
CA THR A 79 9.67 1.62 -9.42
C THR A 79 9.56 0.32 -8.62
N VAL A 80 9.73 -0.84 -9.28
CA VAL A 80 9.75 -2.13 -8.56
C VAL A 80 10.99 -2.20 -7.70
N ALA A 81 10.80 -2.49 -6.41
CA ALA A 81 11.86 -2.65 -5.44
C ALA A 81 12.10 -4.14 -5.09
N GLY A 82 11.09 -4.99 -5.27
CA GLY A 82 11.20 -6.43 -5.02
C GLY A 82 9.82 -7.10 -4.92
N GLY A 83 9.78 -8.29 -4.34
CA GLY A 83 8.54 -9.00 -4.06
C GLY A 83 8.74 -10.31 -3.32
N GLY A 84 7.61 -10.92 -2.94
CA GLY A 84 7.50 -12.26 -2.40
C GLY A 84 6.46 -13.07 -3.18
N ALA A 85 6.12 -14.26 -2.69
CA ALA A 85 5.22 -15.19 -3.39
C ALA A 85 3.87 -14.58 -3.76
N ASN A 86 3.33 -13.69 -2.91
CA ASN A 86 2.03 -13.06 -3.10
C ASN A 86 2.08 -11.52 -2.97
N ALA A 87 3.27 -10.92 -2.93
CA ALA A 87 3.44 -9.48 -2.71
C ALA A 87 4.44 -8.87 -3.69
N LEU A 88 4.17 -7.64 -4.11
CA LEU A 88 5.07 -6.79 -4.89
C LEU A 88 5.36 -5.52 -4.09
N TRP A 89 6.64 -5.17 -3.97
CA TRP A 89 7.07 -3.93 -3.34
C TRP A 89 7.55 -2.95 -4.39
N MET A 90 7.10 -1.71 -4.26
CA MET A 90 7.47 -0.61 -5.13
C MET A 90 7.94 0.58 -4.30
N THR A 91 8.78 1.43 -4.88
CA THR A 91 9.26 2.65 -4.25
C THR A 91 9.10 3.85 -5.17
N LYS A 92 8.96 5.03 -4.57
CA LYS A 92 8.96 6.31 -5.28
C LYS A 92 9.81 7.31 -4.49
N PRO A 93 10.78 8.00 -5.12
CA PRO A 93 11.58 9.01 -4.44
C PRO A 93 10.71 10.11 -3.83
N SER A 94 11.01 10.48 -2.59
CA SER A 94 10.44 11.63 -1.88
C SER A 94 11.43 12.80 -1.87
N THR A 95 10.96 13.99 -1.52
CA THR A 95 11.70 15.26 -1.64
C THR A 95 12.89 15.40 -0.67
N ASN A 96 12.95 14.57 0.36
CA ASN A 96 13.93 14.62 1.45
C ASN A 96 15.03 13.53 1.34
N GLY A 97 15.19 12.91 0.17
CA GLY A 97 16.12 11.79 -0.02
C GLY A 97 15.64 10.47 0.60
N ARG A 98 14.37 10.40 0.98
CA ARG A 98 13.67 9.20 1.44
C ARG A 98 12.79 8.67 0.31
N CYS A 99 12.12 7.54 0.51
CA CYS A 99 11.22 6.98 -0.48
C CYS A 99 9.86 6.67 0.15
N ASP A 100 8.80 6.87 -0.62
CA ASP A 100 7.54 6.21 -0.31
C ASP A 100 7.63 4.76 -0.74
N ARG A 101 7.12 3.85 0.09
CA ARG A 101 7.03 2.42 -0.21
C ARG A 101 5.58 2.05 -0.47
N MET A 102 5.34 1.27 -1.51
CA MET A 102 4.05 0.66 -1.79
C MET A 102 4.17 -0.86 -1.71
N THR A 103 3.22 -1.48 -1.04
CA THR A 103 3.02 -2.92 -1.04
C THR A 103 1.73 -3.24 -1.77
N ILE A 104 1.80 -4.07 -2.80
CA ILE A 104 0.65 -4.68 -3.48
C ILE A 104 0.65 -6.16 -3.10
N ILE A 105 -0.38 -6.63 -2.41
CA ILE A 105 -0.46 -8.00 -1.89
C ILE A 105 -1.74 -8.69 -2.35
N GLY A 106 -1.61 -9.89 -2.91
CA GLY A 106 -2.73 -10.77 -3.24
C GLY A 106 -2.95 -11.79 -2.11
N PHE A 107 -4.19 -12.06 -1.76
CA PHE A 107 -4.52 -13.04 -0.71
C PHE A 107 -5.96 -13.54 -0.85
N TRP A 108 -6.33 -14.52 -0.02
CA TRP A 108 -7.71 -14.93 0.20
C TRP A 108 -7.97 -15.08 1.69
N ASN A 109 -9.25 -15.12 2.10
CA ASN A 109 -9.60 -15.41 3.48
C ASN A 109 -9.42 -16.91 3.77
N PHE A 110 -8.23 -17.30 4.22
CA PHE A 110 -7.89 -18.68 4.56
C PHE A 110 -8.56 -19.19 5.84
N ARG A 111 -9.09 -18.29 6.69
CA ARG A 111 -9.90 -18.69 7.86
C ARG A 111 -11.24 -19.27 7.45
N THR A 112 -11.83 -18.71 6.40
CA THR A 112 -13.13 -19.13 5.84
C THR A 112 -12.95 -20.22 4.78
N TYR A 113 -11.90 -20.10 3.96
CA TYR A 113 -11.58 -21.01 2.87
C TYR A 113 -10.16 -21.57 3.07
N PRO A 114 -9.99 -22.66 3.83
CA PRO A 114 -8.67 -23.22 4.15
C PRO A 114 -7.84 -23.57 2.91
N GLU A 115 -8.49 -23.87 1.79
CA GLU A 115 -7.84 -24.19 0.52
C GLU A 115 -8.26 -23.21 -0.59
N PRO A 116 -7.31 -22.73 -1.41
CA PRO A 116 -7.62 -21.89 -2.56
C PRO A 116 -8.25 -22.74 -3.67
N ARG A 117 -9.44 -22.35 -4.15
CA ARG A 117 -10.14 -23.04 -5.25
C ARG A 117 -11.00 -22.09 -6.07
N ALA A 118 -11.46 -22.55 -7.23
CA ALA A 118 -12.38 -21.80 -8.07
C ALA A 118 -13.65 -21.39 -7.28
N GLY A 119 -14.11 -20.16 -7.50
CA GLY A 119 -15.26 -19.59 -6.79
C GLY A 119 -14.95 -18.98 -5.42
N VAL A 120 -13.75 -19.18 -4.87
CA VAL A 120 -13.30 -18.44 -3.66
C VAL A 120 -13.04 -16.98 -4.04
N PRO A 121 -13.50 -16.01 -3.23
CA PRO A 121 -13.13 -14.61 -3.42
C PRO A 121 -11.66 -14.43 -3.07
N GLY A 122 -10.93 -13.79 -3.98
CA GLY A 122 -9.60 -13.28 -3.71
C GLY A 122 -9.64 -11.79 -3.45
N TYR A 123 -8.54 -11.27 -2.93
CA TYR A 123 -8.38 -9.87 -2.60
C TYR A 123 -7.01 -9.37 -3.04
N VAL A 124 -6.96 -8.13 -3.52
CA VAL A 124 -5.71 -7.38 -3.66
C VAL A 124 -5.76 -6.21 -2.70
N GLY A 125 -4.77 -6.14 -1.82
CA GLY A 125 -4.52 -5.03 -0.93
C GLY A 125 -3.40 -4.14 -1.46
N VAL A 126 -3.57 -2.82 -1.37
CA VAL A 126 -2.53 -1.83 -1.64
C VAL A 126 -2.33 -0.99 -0.39
N MET A 127 -1.07 -0.88 0.04
CA MET A 127 -0.67 -0.05 1.18
C MET A 127 0.48 0.86 0.75
N VAL A 128 0.42 2.14 1.10
CA VAL A 128 1.49 3.11 0.88
C VAL A 128 2.00 3.61 2.23
N GLU A 129 3.30 3.46 2.44
CA GLU A 129 4.03 3.89 3.63
C GLU A 129 4.97 5.03 3.22
N PRO A 130 4.73 6.28 3.66
CA PRO A 130 5.57 7.40 3.31
C PRO A 130 6.89 7.40 4.09
N ASP A 131 7.86 8.16 3.61
CA ASP A 131 9.11 8.49 4.33
C ASP A 131 9.89 7.27 4.86
N GLN A 132 9.98 6.23 4.03
CA GLN A 132 10.75 5.01 4.31
C GLN A 132 12.20 5.17 3.83
N SER A 133 13.07 4.24 4.26
CA SER A 133 14.34 4.06 3.55
C SER A 133 14.05 3.63 2.10
N CYS A 134 14.92 4.04 1.17
CA CYS A 134 14.78 3.65 -0.24
C CYS A 134 15.14 2.19 -0.52
N GLU A 135 15.57 1.46 0.50
CA GLU A 135 15.89 0.05 0.41
C GLU A 135 14.61 -0.79 0.43
N ALA A 136 14.53 -1.78 -0.45
CA ALA A 136 13.43 -2.72 -0.46
C ALA A 136 13.41 -3.52 0.85
N PRO A 137 12.24 -3.90 1.38
CA PRO A 137 12.17 -4.96 2.38
C PRO A 137 12.87 -6.20 1.84
N ALA A 138 13.61 -6.90 2.70
CA ALA A 138 14.14 -8.20 2.32
C ALA A 138 12.98 -9.13 1.94
N ALA A 139 13.12 -9.87 0.84
CA ALA A 139 12.14 -10.89 0.49
C ALA A 139 12.04 -11.90 1.63
N ASP A 140 10.82 -12.19 2.09
CA ASP A 140 10.59 -13.29 3.02
C ASP A 140 10.97 -14.59 2.33
N THR A 141 12.17 -15.10 2.67
CA THR A 141 12.65 -16.42 2.25
C THR A 141 11.93 -17.57 2.97
N SER A 142 10.98 -17.24 3.83
CA SER A 142 10.16 -18.12 4.66
C SER A 142 9.02 -18.83 3.92
N SER A 143 9.19 -19.17 2.63
CA SER A 143 8.33 -20.20 2.05
C SER A 143 8.71 -21.54 2.68
N PRO A 144 7.78 -22.35 3.22
CA PRO A 144 8.11 -23.71 3.60
C PRO A 144 8.62 -24.45 2.36
N PRO A 145 9.63 -25.34 2.49
CA PRO A 145 10.19 -26.04 1.35
C PRO A 145 9.09 -26.81 0.62
N THR A 146 9.14 -26.75 -0.71
CA THR A 146 8.33 -27.56 -1.61
C THR A 146 8.40 -29.01 -1.16
N ALA A 147 7.27 -29.61 -0.80
CA ALA A 147 7.20 -31.05 -0.62
C ALA A 147 7.50 -31.71 -1.97
N GLN A 148 8.59 -32.47 -2.02
CA GLN A 148 8.90 -33.42 -3.08
C GLN A 148 8.01 -34.66 -2.95
#